data_AF-A0A968KGI2-F1
#
_entry.id   AF-A0A968KGI2-F1
#
_cell.length_a   1.000
_cell.length_b   1.000
_cell.length_c   1.000
_cell.angle_alpha   90.00
_cell.angle_beta   90.00
_cell.angle_gamma   90.00
#
_symmetry.space_group_name_H-M   'P 1'
#
loop_
_entity.id
_entity.type
_entity.pdbx_description
1 polymer ?
#
loop_
_entity_poly.entity_id
_entity_poly.type
_entity_poly.pdbx_seq_one_letter_code
_entity_poly.pdbx_strand_id
1 'polypeptide(L)'
;MTILNVRPQETGRDLSLAGVLVNVLFGGRTSERVLERTLDSSRPLFSDWTFVSVTDFGYAVDYALLNPSERELESQTLSLGTYPPGAEDVFEAVFMGYQFHVSVFPDYVEQDGKPGTRSLELNNPVYRVRIVRNKDIVYEGVMPPGLKLRFDNTVLTFREPSRWVRFRFVRDLGIPVAASGALCLLLGVAFLGLGAVRARAGKP
;
A
#
# COMPACT_ATOMS: atom_id res chain seq x y z
N MET A 1 16.05 2.52 -2.88
CA MET A 1 15.15 1.37 -3.03
C MET A 1 14.21 1.69 -4.16
N THR A 2 14.15 0.84 -5.17
CA THR A 2 13.28 1.05 -6.33
C THR A 2 12.18 0.00 -6.29
N ILE A 3 10.93 0.45 -6.33
CA ILE A 3 9.77 -0.44 -6.41
C ILE A 3 9.61 -0.80 -7.88
N LEU A 4 9.61 -2.10 -8.18
CA LEU A 4 9.49 -2.59 -9.55
C LEU A 4 8.05 -2.93 -9.91
N ASN A 5 7.29 -3.48 -8.95
CA ASN A 5 5.93 -3.92 -9.20
C ASN A 5 5.16 -4.08 -7.88
N VAL A 6 3.90 -3.68 -7.88
CA VAL A 6 2.94 -3.89 -6.80
C VAL A 6 1.78 -4.71 -7.34
N ARG A 7 1.64 -5.93 -6.85
CA ARG A 7 0.58 -6.86 -7.24
C ARG A 7 -0.32 -7.17 -6.03
N PRO A 8 -1.61 -6.83 -6.09
CA PRO A 8 -2.53 -7.29 -5.06
C PRO A 8 -2.67 -8.81 -5.13
N GLN A 9 -2.84 -9.45 -3.98
CA GLN A 9 -3.11 -10.88 -3.86
C GLN A 9 -4.56 -11.07 -3.41
N GLU A 10 -5.35 -11.76 -4.22
CA GLU A 10 -6.77 -12.00 -3.95
C GLU A 10 -6.96 -13.26 -3.09
N THR A 11 -7.90 -13.22 -2.14
CA THR A 11 -8.34 -14.40 -1.38
C THR A 11 -9.64 -14.94 -1.97
N GLY A 12 -9.57 -16.06 -2.69
CA GLY A 12 -10.76 -16.81 -3.11
C GLY A 12 -11.66 -16.06 -4.10
N ARG A 13 -12.99 -16.22 -3.96
CA ARG A 13 -14.00 -15.67 -4.89
C ARG A 13 -14.42 -14.23 -4.61
N ASP A 14 -14.21 -13.73 -3.39
CA ASP A 14 -14.86 -12.49 -2.92
C ASP A 14 -14.04 -11.21 -3.18
N LEU A 15 -13.04 -11.25 -4.07
CA LEU A 15 -12.13 -10.13 -4.38
C LEU A 15 -11.57 -9.43 -3.11
N SER A 16 -11.49 -10.17 -2.01
CA SER A 16 -10.94 -9.70 -0.76
C SER A 16 -9.42 -9.78 -0.84
N LEU A 17 -8.74 -8.77 -0.30
CA LEU A 17 -7.30 -8.73 -0.36
C LEU A 17 -6.68 -9.68 0.68
N ALA A 18 -5.98 -10.71 0.22
CA ALA A 18 -5.13 -11.56 1.05
C ALA A 18 -3.88 -10.83 1.54
N GLY A 19 -3.33 -10.00 0.65
CA GLY A 19 -2.12 -9.24 0.88
C GLY A 19 -1.65 -8.53 -0.38
N VAL A 20 -0.45 -7.97 -0.30
CA VAL A 20 0.21 -7.33 -1.45
C VAL A 20 1.57 -7.96 -1.61
N LEU A 21 1.87 -8.35 -2.85
CA LEU A 21 3.18 -8.78 -3.28
C LEU A 21 3.91 -7.59 -3.91
N VAL A 22 5.02 -7.19 -3.28
CA VAL A 22 5.82 -6.08 -3.80
C VAL A 22 7.21 -6.56 -4.16
N ASN A 23 7.59 -6.39 -5.43
CA ASN A 23 8.94 -6.64 -5.88
C ASN A 23 9.79 -5.40 -5.60
N VAL A 24 10.75 -5.55 -4.71
CA VAL A 24 11.61 -4.46 -4.27
C VAL A 24 13.07 -4.74 -4.62
N LEU A 25 13.74 -3.70 -5.14
CA LEU A 25 15.18 -3.66 -5.25
C LEU A 25 15.74 -2.90 -4.05
N PHE A 26 16.47 -3.59 -3.19
CA PHE A 26 17.17 -2.98 -2.07
C PHE A 26 18.67 -3.29 -2.12
N GLY A 27 19.48 -2.29 -1.78
CA GLY A 27 20.91 -2.44 -1.55
C GLY A 27 21.17 -2.42 -0.05
N GLY A 28 21.78 -3.49 0.46
CA GLY A 28 22.25 -3.56 1.84
C GLY A 28 23.59 -2.86 1.98
N ARG A 29 23.94 -2.46 3.21
CA ARG A 29 25.28 -1.92 3.49
C ARG A 29 26.37 -2.99 3.32
N THR A 30 25.96 -4.25 3.40
CA THR A 30 26.78 -5.48 3.31
C THR A 30 26.64 -6.20 1.97
N SER A 31 25.65 -5.85 1.14
CA SER A 31 25.44 -6.49 -0.16
C SER A 31 25.92 -5.59 -1.29
N GLU A 32 27.01 -5.97 -1.96
CA GLU A 32 27.43 -5.32 -3.21
C GLU A 32 26.41 -5.52 -4.34
N ARG A 33 25.46 -6.44 -4.17
CA ARG A 33 24.41 -6.76 -5.14
C ARG A 33 23.06 -6.21 -4.69
N VAL A 34 22.32 -5.68 -5.67
CA VAL A 34 20.90 -5.38 -5.52
C VAL A 34 20.15 -6.69 -5.34
N LEU A 35 19.42 -6.84 -4.25
CA LEU A 35 18.60 -8.01 -3.98
C LEU A 35 17.18 -7.73 -4.44
N GLU A 36 16.67 -8.59 -5.33
CA GLU A 36 15.25 -8.65 -5.66
C GLU A 36 14.56 -9.60 -4.67
N ARG A 37 13.55 -9.09 -3.96
CA ARG A 37 12.71 -9.85 -3.05
C ARG A 37 11.26 -9.47 -3.25
N THR A 38 10.38 -10.46 -3.14
CA THR A 38 8.94 -10.26 -3.06
C THR A 38 8.56 -10.14 -1.59
N LEU A 39 8.01 -8.98 -1.21
CA LEU A 39 7.44 -8.74 0.11
C LEU A 39 5.98 -9.16 0.12
N ASP A 40 5.58 -9.92 1.12
CA ASP A 40 4.20 -10.23 1.43
C ASP A 40 3.76 -9.33 2.61
N SER A 41 2.65 -8.63 2.49
CA SER A 41 2.15 -7.75 3.56
C SER A 41 1.88 -8.49 4.88
N SER A 42 1.69 -9.81 4.86
CA SER A 42 1.49 -10.62 6.07
C SER A 42 2.79 -10.93 6.82
N ARG A 43 3.96 -10.76 6.20
CA ARG A 43 5.25 -11.14 6.79
C ARG A 43 6.31 -10.07 6.56
N PRO A 44 6.87 -9.46 7.63
CA PRO A 44 7.96 -8.51 7.47
C PRO A 44 9.20 -9.22 6.89
N LEU A 45 9.88 -8.56 5.96
CA LEU A 45 11.21 -8.98 5.53
C LEU A 45 12.24 -8.47 6.52
N PHE A 46 13.07 -9.37 7.01
CA PHE A 46 14.22 -9.03 7.84
C PHE A 46 15.50 -9.05 7.01
N SER A 47 16.22 -7.93 6.97
CA SER A 47 17.54 -7.81 6.32
C SER A 47 18.38 -6.76 7.02
N ASP A 48 19.68 -7.02 7.23
CA ASP A 48 20.63 -6.09 7.85
C ASP A 48 20.11 -5.42 9.14
N TRP A 49 19.55 -6.21 10.07
CA TRP A 49 18.97 -5.72 11.33
C TRP A 49 17.80 -4.73 11.15
N THR A 50 17.18 -4.75 9.97
CA THR A 50 16.05 -3.89 9.61
C THR A 50 14.88 -4.75 9.20
N PHE A 51 13.71 -4.48 9.78
CA PHE A 51 12.45 -5.02 9.32
C PHE A 51 11.83 -4.08 8.30
N VAL A 52 11.46 -4.63 7.16
CA VAL A 52 10.69 -3.95 6.12
C VAL A 52 9.32 -4.60 6.07
N SER A 53 8.27 -3.81 6.30
CA SER A 53 6.89 -4.26 6.26
C SER A 53 6.06 -3.36 5.35
N VAL A 54 5.09 -3.94 4.64
CA VAL A 54 4.05 -3.17 3.96
C VAL A 54 3.00 -2.82 5.01
N THR A 55 2.75 -1.53 5.22
CA THR A 55 1.76 -1.08 6.22
C THR A 55 0.44 -0.65 5.60
N ASP A 56 0.49 -0.20 4.35
CA ASP A 56 -0.66 0.39 3.69
C ASP A 56 -0.46 0.34 2.18
N PHE A 57 -1.54 0.35 1.42
CA PHE A 57 -1.51 0.32 -0.04
C PHE A 57 -2.85 0.80 -0.59
N GLY A 58 -2.85 1.26 -1.84
CA GLY A 58 -4.07 1.74 -2.45
C GLY A 58 -3.88 2.26 -3.86
N TYR A 59 -4.76 3.18 -4.26
CA TYR A 59 -4.74 3.82 -5.56
C TYR A 59 -4.24 5.26 -5.44
N ALA A 60 -3.28 5.62 -6.28
CA ALA A 60 -2.77 6.96 -6.41
C ALA A 60 -3.46 7.60 -7.61
N VAL A 61 -4.18 8.69 -7.37
CA VAL A 61 -5.03 9.34 -8.36
C VAL A 61 -4.55 10.76 -8.56
N ASP A 62 -4.18 11.11 -9.79
CA ASP A 62 -3.97 12.49 -10.17
C ASP A 62 -5.32 13.11 -10.55
N TYR A 63 -5.66 14.22 -9.91
CA TYR A 63 -6.82 15.02 -10.29
C TYR A 63 -6.40 16.42 -10.72
N ALA A 64 -7.22 17.01 -11.58
CA ALA A 64 -7.10 18.41 -11.95
C ALA A 64 -8.48 19.08 -11.88
N LEU A 65 -8.50 20.26 -11.27
CA LEU A 65 -9.62 21.19 -11.29
C LEU A 65 -9.26 22.31 -12.27
N LEU A 66 -10.11 22.51 -13.26
CA LEU A 66 -9.94 23.51 -14.31
C LEU A 66 -11.07 24.52 -14.23
N ASN A 67 -10.84 25.72 -14.76
CA ASN A 67 -11.92 26.67 -15.02
C ASN A 67 -12.67 26.29 -16.32
N PRO A 68 -13.76 26.99 -16.69
CA PRO A 68 -14.53 26.67 -17.90
C PRO A 68 -13.75 26.83 -19.21
N SER A 69 -12.68 27.63 -19.19
CA SER A 69 -11.70 27.81 -20.27
C SER A 69 -10.58 26.76 -20.26
N GLU A 70 -10.72 25.72 -19.44
CA GLU A 70 -9.78 24.61 -19.27
C GLU A 70 -8.40 24.99 -18.74
N ARG A 71 -8.26 26.17 -18.14
CA ARG A 71 -7.06 26.54 -17.41
C ARG A 71 -7.06 25.85 -16.05
N GLU A 72 -5.94 25.20 -15.72
CA GLU A 72 -5.73 24.55 -14.44
C GLU A 72 -5.81 25.57 -13.29
N LEU A 73 -6.68 25.27 -12.33
CA LEU A 73 -6.84 26.00 -11.07
C LEU A 73 -6.04 25.28 -9.97
N GLU A 74 -6.11 23.95 -9.94
CA GLU A 74 -5.47 23.09 -8.95
C GLU A 74 -5.22 21.70 -9.54
N SER A 75 -4.10 21.08 -9.18
CA SER A 75 -3.77 19.72 -9.61
C SER A 75 -2.90 19.06 -8.54
N GLN A 76 -3.27 17.86 -8.09
CA GLN A 76 -2.53 17.13 -7.06
C GLN A 76 -2.65 15.62 -7.28
N THR A 77 -1.66 14.88 -6.75
CA THR A 77 -1.69 13.41 -6.65
C THR A 77 -2.20 13.03 -5.26
N LEU A 78 -3.29 12.28 -5.22
CA LEU A 78 -3.92 11.79 -4.00
C LEU A 78 -3.56 10.33 -3.77
N SER A 79 -3.11 9.99 -2.56
CA SER A 79 -2.93 8.60 -2.14
C SER A 79 -4.20 8.13 -1.44
N LEU A 80 -5.11 7.50 -2.19
CA LEU A 80 -6.39 7.06 -1.69
C LEU A 80 -6.28 5.68 -1.03
N GLY A 81 -6.83 5.56 0.17
CA GLY A 81 -6.96 4.30 0.93
C GLY A 81 -8.17 3.47 0.49
N THR A 82 -8.52 3.48 -0.79
CA THR A 82 -9.75 2.89 -1.35
C THR A 82 -9.62 1.37 -1.55
N TYR A 83 -9.33 0.66 -0.48
CA TYR A 83 -9.31 -0.81 -0.42
C TYR A 83 -10.20 -1.36 0.70
N PRO A 84 -11.05 -2.39 0.44
CA PRO A 84 -11.27 -3.06 -0.84
C PRO A 84 -11.89 -2.13 -1.91
N PRO A 85 -11.88 -2.52 -3.20
CA PRO A 85 -12.47 -1.72 -4.27
C PRO A 85 -13.90 -1.30 -3.95
N GLY A 86 -14.23 -0.05 -4.27
CA GLY A 86 -15.50 0.56 -3.89
C GLY A 86 -15.52 1.18 -2.48
N ALA A 87 -14.48 1.00 -1.65
CA ALA A 87 -14.28 1.86 -0.49
C ALA A 87 -14.19 3.33 -0.94
N GLU A 88 -14.71 4.23 -0.11
CA GLU A 88 -14.77 5.66 -0.37
C GLU A 88 -13.71 6.35 0.49
N ASP A 89 -12.96 7.25 -0.12
CA ASP A 89 -12.03 8.16 0.57
C ASP A 89 -12.44 9.60 0.27
N VAL A 90 -12.06 10.52 1.16
CA VAL A 90 -12.52 11.91 1.12
C VAL A 90 -11.33 12.85 1.09
N PHE A 91 -11.38 13.82 0.18
CA PHE A 91 -10.45 14.94 0.17
C PHE A 91 -11.17 16.26 -0.07
N GLU A 92 -10.53 17.35 0.32
CA GLU A 92 -11.05 18.71 0.15
C GLU A 92 -10.17 19.48 -0.84
N ALA A 93 -10.79 20.18 -1.78
CA ALA A 93 -10.05 21.14 -2.61
C ALA A 93 -9.85 22.44 -1.83
N VAL A 94 -8.59 22.84 -1.66
CA VAL A 94 -8.17 23.87 -0.71
C VAL A 94 -8.90 25.21 -0.92
N PHE A 95 -9.21 25.55 -2.17
CA PHE A 95 -9.68 26.89 -2.53
C PHE A 95 -11.17 27.02 -2.79
N MET A 96 -11.94 25.93 -2.78
CA MET A 96 -13.34 25.95 -3.26
C MET A 96 -14.38 25.45 -2.26
N GLY A 97 -13.95 24.86 -1.13
CA GLY A 97 -14.86 24.38 -0.09
C GLY A 97 -15.74 23.20 -0.54
N TYR A 98 -15.28 22.45 -1.54
CA TYR A 98 -15.90 21.19 -1.95
C TYR A 98 -15.23 20.02 -1.23
N GLN A 99 -16.05 19.07 -0.80
CA GLN A 99 -15.60 17.75 -0.36
C GLN A 99 -15.83 16.76 -1.50
N PHE A 100 -14.78 16.06 -1.89
CA PHE A 100 -14.81 15.04 -2.92
C PHE A 100 -14.72 13.67 -2.26
N HIS A 101 -15.80 12.91 -2.39
CA HIS A 101 -15.87 11.52 -2.02
C HIS A 101 -15.57 10.68 -3.26
N VAL A 102 -14.50 9.89 -3.22
CA VAL A 102 -14.04 9.12 -4.37
C VAL A 102 -13.84 7.66 -4.01
N SER A 103 -14.42 6.79 -4.84
CA SER A 103 -14.13 5.36 -4.86
C SER A 103 -13.50 4.98 -6.19
N VAL A 104 -12.55 4.03 -6.17
CA VAL A 104 -11.88 3.52 -7.36
C VAL A 104 -12.35 2.09 -7.65
N PHE A 105 -12.75 1.84 -8.89
CA PHE A 105 -13.09 0.52 -9.42
C PHE A 105 -12.06 0.16 -10.50
N PRO A 106 -11.08 -0.70 -10.21
CA PRO A 106 -9.94 -0.96 -11.10
C PRO A 106 -10.29 -1.71 -12.40
N ASP A 107 -11.28 -2.61 -12.34
CA ASP A 107 -11.81 -3.37 -13.47
C ASP A 107 -13.35 -3.25 -13.47
N TYR A 108 -13.85 -2.04 -13.78
CA TYR A 108 -15.26 -1.68 -13.64
C TYR A 108 -16.20 -2.64 -14.37
N VAL A 109 -17.21 -3.10 -13.64
CA VAL A 109 -18.37 -3.83 -14.15
C VAL A 109 -19.63 -3.37 -13.44
N GLU A 110 -20.75 -3.40 -14.14
CA GLU A 110 -22.06 -3.26 -13.50
C GLU A 110 -22.60 -4.64 -13.16
N GLN A 111 -22.87 -4.88 -11.89
CA GLN A 111 -23.53 -6.09 -11.40
C GLN A 111 -24.82 -5.68 -10.70
N ASP A 112 -25.96 -6.17 -11.18
CA ASP A 112 -27.28 -5.84 -10.65
C ASP A 112 -27.55 -4.32 -10.53
N GLY A 113 -27.07 -3.55 -11.51
CA GLY A 113 -27.23 -2.09 -11.55
C GLY A 113 -26.37 -1.33 -10.52
N LYS A 114 -25.40 -2.00 -9.89
CA LYS A 114 -24.45 -1.39 -8.95
C LYS A 114 -23.03 -1.42 -9.52
N PRO A 115 -22.23 -0.35 -9.28
CA PRO A 115 -20.80 -0.37 -9.53
C PRO A 115 -20.11 -1.52 -8.80
N GLY A 116 -19.33 -2.31 -9.53
CA GLY A 116 -18.49 -3.37 -9.01
C GLY A 116 -17.15 -3.42 -9.73
N THR A 117 -16.28 -4.33 -9.31
CA THR A 117 -15.03 -4.61 -10.00
C THR A 117 -14.94 -6.10 -10.30
N ARG A 118 -14.39 -6.46 -11.46
CA ARG A 118 -14.19 -7.87 -11.87
C ARG A 118 -12.89 -8.44 -11.33
N SER A 119 -11.84 -7.62 -11.26
CA SER A 119 -10.50 -7.97 -10.77
C SER A 119 -9.89 -6.77 -10.04
N LEU A 120 -8.76 -6.98 -9.36
CA LEU A 120 -7.95 -5.89 -8.78
C LEU A 120 -6.95 -5.27 -9.79
N GLU A 121 -6.91 -5.80 -11.02
CA GLU A 121 -6.09 -5.27 -12.10
C GLU A 121 -6.69 -4.01 -12.73
N LEU A 122 -5.83 -3.04 -13.05
CA LEU A 122 -6.23 -1.75 -13.62
C LEU A 122 -6.54 -1.88 -15.12
N ASN A 123 -7.59 -2.64 -15.47
CA ASN A 123 -7.91 -2.94 -16.86
C ASN A 123 -8.83 -1.90 -17.51
N ASN A 124 -9.86 -1.45 -16.79
CA ASN A 124 -10.80 -0.41 -17.22
C ASN A 124 -11.23 0.43 -16.00
N PRO A 125 -10.29 1.18 -15.39
CA PRO A 125 -10.57 1.85 -14.14
C PRO A 125 -11.68 2.91 -14.29
N VAL A 126 -12.54 3.01 -13.29
CA VAL A 126 -13.60 4.03 -13.19
C VAL A 126 -13.63 4.59 -11.78
N TYR A 127 -13.91 5.88 -11.67
CA TYR A 127 -14.11 6.59 -10.42
C TYR A 127 -15.60 6.72 -10.13
N ARG A 128 -16.06 6.38 -8.93
CA ARG A 128 -17.34 6.90 -8.43
C ARG A 128 -17.05 8.15 -7.63
N VAL A 129 -17.70 9.25 -7.99
CA VAL A 129 -17.41 10.57 -7.46
C VAL A 129 -18.70 11.15 -6.90
N ARG A 130 -18.65 11.60 -5.65
CA ARG A 130 -19.70 12.42 -5.04
C ARG A 130 -19.10 13.73 -4.54
N ILE A 131 -19.57 14.84 -5.10
CA ILE A 131 -19.11 16.20 -4.78
C ILE A 131 -20.14 16.82 -3.85
N VAL A 132 -19.69 17.23 -2.67
CA VAL A 132 -20.54 17.81 -1.62
C VAL A 132 -20.07 19.23 -1.32
N ARG A 133 -21.01 20.17 -1.18
CA ARG A 133 -20.75 21.55 -0.75
C ARG A 133 -21.81 21.96 0.24
N ASN A 134 -21.41 22.47 1.41
CA ASN A 134 -22.37 22.89 2.46
C ASN A 134 -23.43 21.83 2.81
N LYS A 135 -23.07 20.53 2.75
CA LYS A 135 -23.94 19.35 2.94
C LYS A 135 -24.89 19.04 1.77
N ASP A 136 -24.90 19.84 0.71
CA ASP A 136 -25.66 19.56 -0.50
C ASP A 136 -24.81 18.73 -1.47
N ILE A 137 -25.42 17.72 -2.10
CA ILE A 137 -24.78 16.94 -3.16
C ILE A 137 -24.88 17.75 -4.45
N VAL A 138 -23.74 18.25 -4.91
CA VAL A 138 -23.62 19.01 -6.17
C VAL A 138 -23.58 18.06 -7.35
N TYR A 139 -22.94 16.91 -7.19
CA TYR A 139 -22.84 15.87 -8.20
C TYR A 139 -22.66 14.50 -7.57
N GLU A 140 -23.24 13.47 -8.17
CA GLU A 140 -22.95 12.08 -7.88
C GLU A 140 -22.98 11.26 -9.19
N GLY A 141 -21.92 10.50 -9.47
CA GLY A 141 -21.86 9.68 -10.67
C GLY A 141 -20.56 8.92 -10.84
N VAL A 142 -20.49 8.17 -11.94
CA VAL A 142 -19.27 7.47 -12.37
C VAL A 142 -18.52 8.27 -13.42
N MET A 143 -17.20 8.22 -13.39
CA MET A 143 -16.31 8.97 -14.27
C MET A 143 -15.12 8.11 -14.70
N PRO A 144 -14.98 7.78 -15.99
CA PRO A 144 -13.75 7.20 -16.52
C PRO A 144 -12.58 8.19 -16.46
N PRO A 145 -11.32 7.70 -16.45
CA PRO A 145 -10.14 8.54 -16.61
C PRO A 145 -10.21 9.43 -17.85
N GLY A 146 -9.77 10.68 -17.71
CA GLY A 146 -9.75 11.69 -18.78
C GLY A 146 -11.11 12.32 -19.09
N LEU A 147 -12.21 11.80 -18.55
CA LEU A 147 -13.50 12.47 -18.67
C LEU A 147 -13.46 13.80 -17.89
N LYS A 148 -14.05 14.84 -18.48
CA LYS A 148 -14.16 16.18 -17.90
C LYS A 148 -15.58 16.38 -17.36
N LEU A 149 -15.71 16.36 -16.04
CA LEU A 149 -16.96 16.64 -15.36
C LEU A 149 -17.11 18.13 -15.09
N ARG A 150 -18.13 18.76 -15.66
CA ARG A 150 -18.48 20.15 -15.38
C ARG A 150 -19.47 20.22 -14.22
N PHE A 151 -19.18 21.06 -13.22
CA PHE A 151 -20.07 21.37 -12.11
C PHE A 151 -19.82 22.82 -11.67
N ASP A 152 -20.88 23.58 -11.39
CA ASP A 152 -20.81 25.03 -11.19
C ASP A 152 -19.97 25.73 -12.27
N ASN A 153 -18.86 26.39 -11.89
CA ASN A 153 -17.91 27.06 -12.78
C ASN A 153 -16.54 26.34 -12.79
N THR A 154 -16.54 25.03 -12.58
CA THR A 154 -15.33 24.21 -12.47
C THR A 154 -15.46 22.96 -13.33
N VAL A 155 -14.31 22.45 -13.76
CA VAL A 155 -14.18 21.19 -14.48
C VAL A 155 -13.28 20.26 -13.66
N LEU A 156 -13.80 19.14 -13.18
CA LEU A 156 -12.99 18.09 -12.56
C LEU A 156 -12.59 17.06 -13.63
N THR A 157 -11.35 16.62 -13.59
CA THR A 157 -10.92 15.44 -14.33
C THR A 157 -9.95 14.63 -13.49
N PHE A 158 -10.02 13.31 -13.62
CA PHE A 158 -9.03 12.38 -13.06
C PHE A 158 -8.21 11.78 -14.18
N ARG A 159 -6.92 11.57 -13.96
CA ARG A 159 -6.08 10.77 -14.86
C ARG A 159 -6.27 9.29 -14.58
N GLU A 160 -5.54 8.44 -15.28
CA GLU A 160 -5.51 7.01 -15.00
C GLU A 160 -4.89 6.76 -13.61
N PRO A 161 -5.49 5.92 -12.75
CA PRO A 161 -4.96 5.68 -11.43
C PRO A 161 -3.69 4.83 -11.52
N SER A 162 -2.79 5.02 -10.57
CA SER A 162 -1.66 4.11 -10.34
C SER A 162 -1.80 3.44 -8.98
N ARG A 163 -0.92 2.48 -8.66
CA ARG A 163 -0.89 1.85 -7.33
C ARG A 163 0.17 2.50 -6.47
N TRP A 164 -0.12 2.70 -5.20
CA TRP A 164 0.89 3.06 -4.21
C TRP A 164 0.96 2.02 -3.10
N VAL A 165 2.11 1.98 -2.44
CA VAL A 165 2.36 1.15 -1.26
C VAL A 165 3.20 1.94 -0.27
N ARG A 166 2.87 1.85 1.01
CA ARG A 166 3.62 2.45 2.11
C ARG A 166 4.38 1.36 2.84
N PHE A 167 5.68 1.58 2.96
CA PHE A 167 6.57 0.72 3.73
C PHE A 167 6.85 1.33 5.10
N ARG A 168 6.99 0.48 6.10
CA ARG A 168 7.58 0.82 7.40
C ARG A 168 8.90 0.08 7.55
N PHE A 169 9.92 0.88 7.85
CA PHE A 169 11.27 0.41 8.14
C PHE A 169 11.50 0.55 9.64
N VAL A 170 11.85 -0.55 10.29
CA VAL A 170 12.20 -0.56 11.71
C VAL A 170 13.59 -1.17 11.84
N ARG A 171 14.58 -0.32 12.15
CA ARG A 171 15.93 -0.78 12.46
C ARG A 171 16.00 -1.08 13.95
N ASP A 172 16.30 -2.33 14.29
CA ASP A 172 16.39 -2.77 15.68
C ASP A 172 17.83 -3.17 16.02
N LEU A 173 18.55 -2.27 16.69
CA LEU A 173 19.90 -2.50 17.18
C LEU A 173 19.94 -3.41 18.41
N GLY A 174 18.79 -3.69 19.04
CA GLY A 174 18.69 -4.64 20.14
C GLY A 174 18.83 -6.09 19.68
N ILE A 175 18.48 -6.40 18.43
CA ILE A 175 18.60 -7.77 17.89
C ILE A 175 20.02 -8.32 17.95
N PRO A 176 21.07 -7.63 17.44
CA PRO A 176 22.43 -8.16 17.55
C PRO A 176 22.84 -8.34 19.01
N VAL A 177 22.44 -7.44 19.91
CA VAL A 177 22.71 -7.55 21.35
C VAL A 177 22.02 -8.78 21.96
N ALA A 178 20.73 -8.98 21.65
CA ALA A 178 19.97 -10.13 22.11
C ALA A 178 20.52 -11.45 21.55
N ALA A 179 20.90 -11.47 20.27
CA ALA A 179 21.54 -12.61 19.62
C ALA A 179 22.88 -12.97 20.26
N SER A 180 23.72 -11.97 20.58
CA SER A 180 24.95 -12.21 21.34
C SER A 180 24.67 -12.77 22.73
N GLY A 181 23.65 -12.24 23.43
CA GLY A 181 23.23 -12.77 24.73
C GLY A 181 22.77 -14.23 24.66
N ALA A 182 21.95 -14.58 23.66
CA ALA A 182 21.49 -15.95 23.44
C ALA A 182 22.65 -16.90 23.12
N LEU A 183 23.61 -16.46 22.29
CA LEU A 183 24.80 -17.25 21.97
C LEU A 183 25.64 -17.54 23.22
N CYS A 184 25.90 -16.52 24.05
CA CYS A 184 26.63 -16.69 25.31
C CYS A 184 25.94 -17.69 26.24
N LEU A 185 24.61 -17.65 26.33
CA LEU A 185 23.83 -18.59 27.14
C LEU A 185 23.97 -20.04 26.63
N LEU A 186 23.85 -20.25 25.31
CA LEU A 186 24.03 -21.57 24.69
C LEU A 186 25.43 -22.13 24.94
N LEU A 187 26.46 -21.29 24.80
CA LEU A 187 27.85 -21.69 25.09
C LEU A 187 28.04 -22.04 26.58
N GLY A 188 27.44 -21.29 27.50
CA GLY A 188 27.46 -21.59 28.92
C GLY A 188 26.82 -22.95 29.24
N VAL A 189 25.65 -23.24 28.65
CA VAL A 189 24.96 -24.53 28.81
C VAL A 189 25.80 -25.68 28.24
N ALA A 190 26.38 -25.51 27.05
CA ALA A 190 27.24 -26.52 26.44
C ALA A 190 28.48 -26.82 27.30
N PHE A 191 29.12 -25.79 27.85
CA PHE A 191 30.29 -25.92 28.72
C PHE A 191 29.95 -26.68 30.01
N LEU A 192 28.83 -26.35 30.65
CA LEU A 192 28.34 -27.06 31.85
C LEU A 192 28.01 -28.53 31.54
N GLY A 193 27.37 -28.80 30.39
CA GLY A 193 27.07 -30.15 29.95
C GLY A 193 28.32 -31.00 29.75
N LEU A 194 29.35 -30.45 29.09
CA LEU A 194 30.64 -31.12 28.89
C LEU A 194 31.36 -31.42 30.22
N GLY A 195 31.30 -30.49 31.17
CA GLY A 195 31.83 -30.69 32.52
C GLY A 195 31.15 -31.84 33.26
N ALA A 196 29.81 -31.92 33.16
CA ALA A 196 29.04 -33.00 33.79
C ALA A 196 29.36 -34.38 33.19
N VAL A 197 29.56 -34.48 31.88
CA VAL A 197 29.94 -35.74 31.21
C VAL A 197 31.32 -36.20 31.68
N ARG A 198 32.31 -35.29 31.74
CA ARG A 198 33.66 -35.63 32.25
C ARG A 198 33.63 -36.06 33.72
N ALA A 199 32.83 -35.39 34.55
CA ALA A 199 32.69 -35.75 35.96
C ALA A 199 32.07 -37.15 36.16
N ARG A 200 31.19 -37.60 35.25
CA ARG A 200 30.65 -38.97 35.28
C ARG A 200 31.66 -40.00 34.78
N ALA A 201 32.46 -39.68 33.77
CA ALA A 201 33.46 -40.59 33.21
C ALA A 201 34.69 -40.81 34.14
N GLY A 202 34.95 -39.88 35.05
CA GLY A 202 36.08 -39.94 36.00
C GLY A 202 35.79 -40.55 37.36
N LYS A 203 34.57 -41.06 37.63
CA LYS A 203 34.29 -41.87 38.83
C LYS A 203 34.56 -43.34 38.51
N PRO A 204 35.57 -43.98 39.13
CA PRO A 204 35.84 -45.41 38.98
C PRO A 204 34.75 -46.28 39.62
#